data_AF-A0A0R2XQD4-F1
#
_entry.id   AF-A0A0R2XQD4-F1
#
_cell.length_a   1.000
_cell.length_b   1.000
_cell.length_c   1.000
_cell.angle_alpha   90.00
_cell.angle_beta   90.00
_cell.angle_gamma   90.00
#
_symmetry.space_group_name_H-M   'P 1'
#
loop_
_entity.id
_entity.type
_entity.pdbx_description
1 polymer ?
#
loop_
_entity_poly.entity_id
_entity_poly.type
_entity_poly.pdbx_seq_one_letter_code
_entity_poly.pdbx_strand_id
1 'polypeptide(L)'
;MEDVRGYEEHDPRVMNALKSGYPRFVVHALVQKLIDFYQQREGLLGRAVVLVDGRRAADDLLAELGGQVGKRQVEAGVYLVYCDVSAVDLAKRLRKYVQHLGCGIYSRQAEDLLVKHGLLAGVYQEAHVAGNVLADVERVLADQIGCRASDVLLASCGMNAFYAGFRAVQEFQRTRGRSAWLQLGWLYLDSGCVLQEFLGDGETLDYSYDVLDVDAVIAQIRSYGESLAAVVVECPSNPLIRVSEVHRIAEAVREQGGVMVIDPTIASVLNVNVLPCADLLVTSLTKYASIEGDIMIGALAVNPDSPYYADLIGRTSRYHVPPYVRDLQRLAHELQDAPAVVAQMNANAARLCAFLKSHPAVKQVYCAGCSDQMEKVSKGDAPVGAVISIELYGDMEKFYDTIRVMKGPSFGVRFTLLCPFMYLAHYDLVTTAQGRGFLASVGLDPELIRISVGAEDYAAIEAVFAEALDFCLL
;
A
#
# COMPACT_ATOMS: atom_id res chain seq x y z
N MET A 1 23.69 6.60 -1.39
CA MET A 1 22.70 5.98 -0.49
C MET A 1 22.70 6.62 0.88
N GLU A 2 23.60 7.57 1.15
CA GLU A 2 23.75 8.25 2.44
C GLU A 2 22.44 8.82 2.99
N ASP A 3 21.63 9.49 2.17
CA ASP A 3 20.35 10.06 2.61
C ASP A 3 19.31 8.99 2.99
N VAL A 4 19.35 7.82 2.36
CA VAL A 4 18.46 6.70 2.70
C VAL A 4 18.82 6.13 4.07
N ARG A 5 20.11 5.89 4.32
CA ARG A 5 20.60 5.43 5.63
C ARG A 5 20.36 6.50 6.70
N GLY A 6 20.65 7.76 6.39
CA GLY A 6 20.43 8.89 7.29
C GLY A 6 18.96 9.08 7.66
N TYR A 7 18.01 8.77 6.77
CA TYR A 7 16.60 8.73 7.14
C TYR A 7 16.31 7.66 8.21
N GLU A 8 16.73 6.41 7.99
CA GLU A 8 16.48 5.30 8.93
C GLU A 8 17.22 5.50 10.27
N GLU A 9 18.41 6.08 10.23
CA GLU A 9 19.24 6.40 11.40
C GLU A 9 18.85 7.72 12.07
N HIS A 10 17.82 8.41 11.56
CA HIS A 10 17.32 9.68 12.07
C HIS A 10 18.40 10.80 12.10
N ASP A 11 19.27 10.85 11.10
CA ASP A 11 20.25 11.92 10.89
C ASP A 11 19.53 13.28 10.79
N PRO A 12 19.83 14.25 11.68
CA PRO A 12 19.24 15.59 11.64
C PRO A 12 19.36 16.29 10.28
N ARG A 13 20.43 16.03 9.50
CA ARG A 13 20.60 16.60 8.16
C ARG A 13 19.46 16.20 7.23
N VAL A 14 19.10 14.92 7.24
CA VAL A 14 18.03 14.36 6.40
C VAL A 14 16.67 14.74 6.97
N MET A 15 16.45 14.53 8.27
CA MET A 15 15.16 14.78 8.90
C MET A 15 14.72 16.25 8.81
N ASN A 16 15.65 17.20 8.93
CA ASN A 16 15.34 18.63 8.79
C ASN A 16 15.09 19.05 7.33
N ALA A 17 15.58 18.30 6.35
CA ALA A 17 15.36 18.57 4.93
C ALA A 17 14.01 18.04 4.43
N LEU A 18 13.47 16.98 5.05
CA LEU A 18 12.17 16.37 4.72
C LEU A 18 11.00 17.24 5.20
N LYS A 19 10.59 18.20 4.36
CA LYS A 19 9.47 19.12 4.65
C LYS A 19 8.10 18.63 4.18
N SER A 20 8.08 17.63 3.30
CA SER A 20 6.88 17.01 2.74
C SER A 20 7.23 15.63 2.19
N GLY A 21 6.24 14.76 2.04
CA GLY A 21 6.44 13.39 1.63
C GLY A 21 5.23 12.51 1.93
N TYR A 22 5.39 11.21 1.67
CA TYR A 22 4.34 10.23 1.93
C TYR A 22 4.06 10.12 3.45
N PRO A 23 2.79 10.02 3.91
CA PRO A 23 2.44 10.20 5.33
C PRO A 23 3.05 9.21 6.32
N ARG A 24 3.61 8.09 5.85
CA ARG A 24 4.43 7.20 6.67
C ARG A 24 5.75 7.86 7.14
N PHE A 25 6.30 8.79 6.36
CA PHE A 25 7.60 9.41 6.59
C PHE A 25 7.48 10.76 7.29
N VAL A 26 6.42 11.53 6.99
CA VAL A 26 6.23 12.88 7.50
C VAL A 26 4.76 13.21 7.74
N VAL A 27 4.49 14.12 8.67
CA VAL A 27 3.19 14.76 8.79
C VAL A 27 3.13 15.94 7.82
N HIS A 28 2.11 15.97 6.96
CA HIS A 28 1.95 17.06 5.99
C HIS A 28 1.84 18.43 6.69
N ALA A 29 2.48 19.47 6.15
CA ALA A 29 2.57 20.78 6.80
C ALA A 29 1.19 21.41 7.13
N LEU A 30 0.20 21.24 6.25
CA LEU A 30 -1.17 21.72 6.52
C LEU A 30 -1.84 20.93 7.66
N VAL A 31 -1.61 19.62 7.73
CA VAL A 31 -2.13 18.78 8.82
C VAL A 31 -1.47 19.19 10.12
N GLN A 32 -0.16 19.41 10.14
CA GLN A 32 0.56 19.89 11.32
C GLN A 32 0.05 21.26 11.78
N LYS A 33 -0.10 22.22 10.87
CA LYS A 33 -0.64 23.55 11.19
C LYS A 33 -2.04 23.47 11.80
N LEU A 34 -2.88 22.55 11.31
CA LEU A 34 -4.21 22.34 11.84
C LEU A 34 -4.19 21.64 13.21
N ILE A 35 -3.29 20.67 13.40
CA ILE A 35 -3.02 20.04 14.69
C ILE A 35 -2.64 21.10 15.72
N ASP A 36 -1.68 21.98 15.41
CA ASP A 36 -1.18 23.01 16.32
C ASP A 36 -2.32 23.97 16.73
N PHE A 37 -3.15 24.38 15.76
CA PHE A 37 -4.31 25.22 16.01
C PHE A 37 -5.30 24.57 16.99
N TYR A 38 -5.73 23.33 16.73
CA TYR A 38 -6.68 22.66 17.61
C TYR A 38 -6.06 22.30 18.95
N GLN A 39 -4.77 21.95 18.99
CA GLN A 39 -4.07 21.67 20.23
C GLN A 39 -4.07 22.90 21.15
N GLN A 40 -3.82 24.08 20.59
CA GLN A 40 -3.93 25.34 21.35
C GLN A 40 -5.37 25.62 21.78
N ARG A 41 -6.34 25.51 20.86
CA ARG A 41 -7.76 25.80 21.11
C ARG A 41 -8.36 24.94 22.23
N GLU A 42 -8.00 23.66 22.26
CA GLU A 42 -8.52 22.68 23.23
C GLU A 42 -7.70 22.62 24.53
N GLY A 43 -6.68 23.46 24.69
CA GLY A 43 -5.83 23.48 25.89
C GLY A 43 -4.96 22.22 26.05
N LEU A 44 -4.52 21.62 24.94
CA LEU A 44 -3.77 20.37 24.90
C LEU A 44 -2.28 20.57 24.55
N LEU A 45 -1.75 21.79 24.69
CA LEU A 45 -0.33 22.08 24.49
C LEU A 45 0.53 21.14 25.36
N GLY A 46 1.60 20.60 24.76
CA GLY A 46 2.47 19.62 25.43
C GLY A 46 1.90 18.20 25.52
N ARG A 47 0.79 17.89 24.83
CA ARG A 47 0.30 16.52 24.63
C ARG A 47 0.80 15.93 23.32
N ALA A 48 0.89 14.60 23.25
CA ALA A 48 0.99 13.92 21.97
C ALA A 48 -0.42 13.83 21.37
N VAL A 49 -0.59 14.27 20.13
CA VAL A 49 -1.91 14.41 19.49
C VAL A 49 -1.87 13.88 18.06
N VAL A 50 -3.03 13.39 17.60
CA VAL A 50 -3.30 13.02 16.21
C VAL A 50 -4.71 13.47 15.84
N LEU A 51 -4.94 13.76 14.55
CA LEU A 51 -6.27 14.00 14.01
C LEU A 51 -6.78 12.72 13.33
N VAL A 52 -7.98 12.31 13.71
CA VAL A 52 -8.66 11.12 13.22
C VAL A 52 -9.94 11.55 12.51
N ASP A 53 -10.14 11.02 11.30
CA ASP A 53 -11.38 11.19 10.55
C ASP A 53 -12.35 10.05 10.87
N GLY A 54 -13.58 10.43 11.23
CA GLY A 54 -14.64 9.51 11.61
C GLY A 54 -14.71 9.20 13.11
N ARG A 55 -15.93 9.29 13.66
CA ARG A 55 -16.20 8.97 15.08
C ARG A 55 -15.80 7.56 15.45
N ARG A 56 -16.16 6.60 14.61
CA ARG A 56 -15.93 5.19 14.88
C ARG A 56 -14.45 4.85 14.96
N ALA A 57 -13.64 5.33 14.01
CA ALA A 57 -12.20 5.13 14.04
C ALA A 57 -11.57 5.72 15.32
N ALA A 58 -12.05 6.89 15.77
CA ALA A 58 -11.62 7.47 17.04
C ALA A 58 -12.07 6.63 18.26
N ASP A 59 -13.29 6.08 18.23
CA ASP A 59 -13.82 5.22 19.29
C ASP A 59 -13.04 3.89 19.39
N ASP A 60 -12.75 3.26 18.24
CA ASP A 60 -11.98 2.02 18.14
C ASP A 60 -10.52 2.23 18.62
N LEU A 61 -9.91 3.36 18.26
CA LEU A 61 -8.57 3.72 18.73
C LEU A 61 -8.51 3.93 20.26
N LEU A 62 -9.56 4.49 20.86
CA LEU A 62 -9.67 4.60 22.33
C LEU A 62 -9.83 3.23 22.99
N ALA A 63 -10.61 2.34 22.38
CA ALA A 63 -10.81 0.99 22.88
C ALA A 63 -9.51 0.17 22.86
N GLU A 64 -8.71 0.32 21.79
CA GLU A 64 -7.43 -0.38 21.64
C GLU A 64 -6.35 0.14 22.61
N LEU A 65 -6.21 1.47 22.72
CA LEU A 65 -5.11 2.08 23.47
C LEU A 65 -5.44 2.27 24.96
N GLY A 66 -6.71 2.07 25.36
CA GLY A 66 -7.17 2.10 26.74
C GLY A 66 -7.35 3.50 27.34
N GLY A 67 -7.66 3.54 28.65
CA GLY A 67 -8.11 4.76 29.34
C GLY A 67 -7.09 5.89 29.52
N GLN A 68 -5.86 5.74 29.02
CA GLN A 68 -4.82 6.78 29.05
C GLN A 68 -4.89 7.72 27.84
N VAL A 69 -5.80 7.44 26.90
CA VAL A 69 -6.03 8.24 25.69
C VAL A 69 -7.35 9.00 25.83
N GLY A 70 -7.32 10.29 25.57
CA GLY A 70 -8.50 11.16 25.52
C GLY A 70 -8.88 11.49 24.08
N LYS A 71 -10.16 11.80 23.85
CA LYS A 71 -10.63 12.37 22.57
C LYS A 71 -11.42 13.65 22.76
N ARG A 72 -11.33 14.55 21.78
CA ARG A 72 -12.18 15.74 21.64
C ARG A 72 -12.65 15.83 20.20
N GLN A 73 -13.94 16.06 20.01
CA GLN A 73 -14.45 16.38 18.68
C GLN A 73 -14.10 17.84 18.39
N VAL A 74 -13.35 18.08 17.33
CA VAL A 74 -12.88 19.43 16.96
C VAL A 74 -13.67 20.01 15.78
N GLU A 75 -14.23 19.13 14.95
CA GLU A 75 -15.16 19.45 13.85
C GLU A 75 -16.22 18.35 13.69
N ALA A 76 -17.22 18.57 12.84
CA ALA A 76 -18.10 17.49 12.41
C ALA A 76 -17.28 16.38 11.73
N GLY A 77 -17.30 15.18 12.30
CA GLY A 77 -16.54 14.03 11.80
C GLY A 77 -15.06 13.97 12.20
N VAL A 78 -14.43 15.06 12.65
CA VAL A 78 -12.99 15.08 12.97
C VAL A 78 -12.75 15.13 14.48
N TYR A 79 -11.86 14.24 14.93
CA TYR A 79 -11.53 14.07 16.33
C TYR A 79 -10.04 14.27 16.57
N LEU A 80 -9.71 15.06 17.58
CA LEU A 80 -8.38 15.14 18.15
C LEU A 80 -8.27 14.04 19.21
N VAL A 81 -7.35 13.12 19.00
CA VAL A 81 -7.05 12.05 19.96
C VAL A 81 -5.67 12.27 20.54
N TYR A 82 -5.54 12.13 21.86
CA TYR A 82 -4.36 12.61 22.58
C TYR A 82 -4.01 11.77 23.80
N CYS A 83 -2.74 11.77 24.15
CA CYS A 83 -2.21 11.19 25.38
C CYS A 83 -1.13 12.08 26.00
N ASP A 84 -0.63 11.70 27.18
CA ASP A 84 0.55 12.32 27.75
C ASP A 84 1.77 12.16 26.82
N VAL A 85 2.50 13.26 26.57
CA VAL A 85 3.70 13.22 25.72
C VAL A 85 4.84 12.47 26.39
N SER A 86 4.86 12.43 27.72
CA SER A 86 5.85 11.67 28.50
C SER A 86 5.63 10.16 28.42
N ALA A 87 4.41 9.71 28.07
CA ALA A 87 4.10 8.33 27.77
C ALA A 87 4.56 7.97 26.34
N VAL A 88 5.89 7.95 26.14
CA VAL A 88 6.53 7.83 24.81
C VAL A 88 6.02 6.64 24.01
N ASP A 89 5.87 5.47 24.65
CA ASP A 89 5.40 4.25 23.96
C ASP A 89 3.93 4.35 23.56
N LEU A 90 3.09 4.94 24.41
CA LEU A 90 1.68 5.19 24.08
C LEU A 90 1.56 6.20 22.93
N ALA A 91 2.36 7.26 22.93
CA ALA A 91 2.39 8.25 21.86
C ALA A 91 2.85 7.64 20.52
N LYS A 92 3.84 6.73 20.54
CA LYS A 92 4.27 5.97 19.36
C LYS A 92 3.14 5.07 18.84
N ARG A 93 2.50 4.29 19.73
CA ARG A 93 1.37 3.42 19.39
C ARG A 93 0.19 4.21 18.82
N LEU A 94 -0.10 5.38 19.39
CA LEU A 94 -1.14 6.29 18.89
C LEU A 94 -0.91 6.68 17.42
N ARG A 95 0.30 7.10 17.07
CA ARG A 95 0.65 7.47 15.69
C ARG A 95 0.61 6.27 14.75
N LYS A 96 1.21 5.15 15.17
CA LYS A 96 1.22 3.90 14.38
C LYS A 96 -0.19 3.41 14.08
N TYR A 97 -1.09 3.46 15.05
CA TYR A 97 -2.48 3.02 14.86
C TYR A 97 -3.19 3.86 13.78
N VAL A 98 -3.04 5.19 13.81
CA VAL A 98 -3.60 6.07 12.76
C VAL A 98 -3.02 5.73 11.38
N GLN A 99 -1.71 5.45 11.31
CA GLN A 99 -1.05 5.03 10.07
C GLN A 99 -1.59 3.68 9.56
N HIS A 100 -1.63 2.65 10.40
CA HIS A 100 -2.04 1.30 10.01
C HIS A 100 -3.53 1.20 9.66
N LEU A 101 -4.39 1.96 10.36
CA LEU A 101 -5.82 2.00 10.04
C LEU A 101 -6.15 2.92 8.87
N GLY A 102 -5.23 3.81 8.48
CA GLY A 102 -5.49 4.80 7.44
C GLY A 102 -6.56 5.83 7.80
N CYS A 103 -6.78 6.10 9.09
CA CYS A 103 -7.87 6.96 9.56
C CYS A 103 -7.45 8.41 9.85
N GLY A 104 -6.27 8.83 9.38
CA GLY A 104 -5.83 10.21 9.49
C GLY A 104 -6.60 11.16 8.56
N ILE A 105 -6.59 12.45 8.85
CA ILE A 105 -7.18 13.45 7.97
C ILE A 105 -6.33 13.71 6.72
N TYR A 106 -6.99 14.18 5.67
CA TYR A 106 -6.35 14.52 4.40
C TYR A 106 -5.66 15.89 4.43
N SER A 107 -4.67 16.10 3.56
CA SER A 107 -4.07 17.42 3.34
C SER A 107 -5.09 18.42 2.78
N ARG A 108 -5.96 18.00 1.85
CA ARG A 108 -7.06 18.83 1.31
C ARG A 108 -8.14 19.13 2.36
N GLN A 109 -8.46 18.15 3.21
CA GLN A 109 -9.35 18.36 4.36
C GLN A 109 -8.74 19.35 5.37
N ALA A 110 -7.44 19.24 5.62
CA ALA A 110 -6.73 20.18 6.48
C ALA A 110 -6.72 21.59 5.88
N GLU A 111 -6.51 21.72 4.58
CA GLU A 111 -6.59 23.00 3.86
C GLU A 111 -7.97 23.66 4.02
N ASP A 112 -9.04 22.92 3.77
CA ASP A 112 -10.42 23.42 3.89
C ASP A 112 -10.74 23.90 5.31
N LEU A 113 -10.30 23.15 6.32
CA LEU A 113 -10.48 23.53 7.72
C LEU A 113 -9.63 24.75 8.10
N LEU A 114 -8.40 24.87 7.60
CA LEU A 114 -7.56 26.03 7.82
C LEU A 114 -8.17 27.30 7.18
N VAL A 115 -8.75 27.19 5.98
CA VAL A 115 -9.49 28.30 5.34
C VAL A 115 -10.72 28.67 6.15
N LYS A 116 -11.50 27.68 6.59
CA LYS A 116 -12.67 27.87 7.46
C LYS A 116 -12.34 28.64 8.74
N HIS A 117 -11.18 28.39 9.33
CA HIS A 117 -10.71 29.08 10.55
C HIS A 117 -9.95 30.39 10.27
N GLY A 118 -9.88 30.86 9.02
CA GLY A 118 -9.16 32.09 8.66
C GLY A 118 -7.64 32.00 8.79
N LEU A 119 -7.09 30.78 8.86
CA LEU A 119 -5.65 30.52 8.96
C LEU A 119 -4.97 30.41 7.58
N LEU A 120 -5.77 30.30 6.52
CA LEU A 120 -5.36 30.39 5.12
C LEU A 120 -6.34 31.28 4.36
N ALA A 121 -5.85 31.97 3.32
CA ALA A 121 -6.66 32.89 2.51
C ALA A 121 -7.59 32.17 1.53
N GLY A 122 -7.26 30.95 1.13
CA GLY A 122 -8.03 30.16 0.18
C GLY A 122 -7.38 28.80 -0.04
N VAL A 123 -8.08 27.97 -0.82
CA VAL A 123 -7.64 26.62 -1.19
C VAL A 123 -6.81 26.65 -2.46
N TYR A 124 -5.86 25.72 -2.58
CA TYR A 124 -5.11 25.50 -3.81
C TYR A 124 -6.07 25.17 -4.97
N GLN A 125 -5.85 25.82 -6.12
CA GLN A 125 -6.68 25.61 -7.30
C GLN A 125 -6.13 24.46 -8.13
N GLU A 126 -6.96 23.45 -8.32
CA GLU A 126 -6.60 22.22 -9.04
C GLU A 126 -7.78 21.70 -9.86
N ALA A 127 -7.46 20.96 -10.91
CA ALA A 127 -8.47 20.31 -11.74
C ALA A 127 -9.14 19.17 -10.96
N HIS A 128 -10.47 19.13 -11.03
CA HIS A 128 -11.32 18.19 -10.31
C HIS A 128 -12.66 18.00 -11.06
N VAL A 129 -13.37 16.92 -10.76
CA VAL A 129 -14.74 16.69 -11.27
C VAL A 129 -15.75 17.09 -10.20
N ALA A 130 -16.78 17.84 -10.59
CA ALA A 130 -17.91 18.17 -9.69
C ALA A 130 -19.07 17.17 -9.85
N GLY A 131 -19.97 17.11 -8.87
CA GLY A 131 -21.17 16.25 -8.91
C GLY A 131 -21.04 14.99 -8.05
N ASN A 132 -21.79 13.94 -8.41
CA ASN A 132 -21.80 12.67 -7.67
C ASN A 132 -20.61 11.77 -8.05
N VAL A 133 -19.40 12.26 -7.76
CA VAL A 133 -18.14 11.58 -8.12
C VAL A 133 -17.97 10.21 -7.46
N LEU A 134 -18.61 9.96 -6.31
CA LEU A 134 -18.54 8.67 -5.63
C LEU A 134 -19.07 7.53 -6.50
N ALA A 135 -20.31 7.66 -6.96
CA ALA A 135 -20.94 6.64 -7.79
C ALA A 135 -20.22 6.43 -9.13
N ASP A 136 -19.65 7.50 -9.69
CA ASP A 136 -18.89 7.42 -10.93
C ASP A 136 -17.57 6.66 -10.73
N VAL A 137 -16.82 6.95 -9.66
CA VAL A 137 -15.59 6.24 -9.32
C VAL A 137 -15.87 4.78 -8.96
N GLU A 138 -16.90 4.50 -8.17
CA GLU A 138 -17.32 3.13 -7.84
C GLU A 138 -17.67 2.34 -9.09
N ARG A 139 -18.39 2.93 -10.05
CA ARG A 139 -18.72 2.28 -11.32
C ARG A 139 -17.46 1.99 -12.15
N VAL A 140 -16.58 2.97 -12.31
CA VAL A 140 -15.32 2.76 -13.05
C VAL A 140 -14.51 1.64 -12.42
N LEU A 141 -14.36 1.63 -11.09
CA LEU A 141 -13.62 0.59 -10.40
C LEU A 141 -14.31 -0.77 -10.48
N ALA A 142 -15.63 -0.83 -10.36
CA ALA A 142 -16.39 -2.06 -10.48
C ALA A 142 -16.24 -2.69 -11.87
N ASP A 143 -16.28 -1.88 -12.93
CA ASP A 143 -16.01 -2.32 -14.30
C ASP A 143 -14.57 -2.86 -14.44
N GLN A 144 -13.60 -2.21 -13.79
CA GLN A 144 -12.22 -2.68 -13.78
C GLN A 144 -12.03 -3.94 -12.93
N ILE A 145 -12.74 -4.09 -11.82
CA ILE A 145 -12.62 -5.25 -10.93
C ILE A 145 -13.42 -6.45 -11.45
N GLY A 146 -14.43 -6.21 -12.29
CA GLY A 146 -15.34 -7.24 -12.81
C GLY A 146 -16.48 -7.58 -11.84
N CYS A 147 -17.00 -6.59 -11.11
CA CYS A 147 -18.12 -6.74 -10.17
C CYS A 147 -19.15 -5.61 -10.31
N ARG A 148 -20.13 -5.55 -9.40
CA ARG A 148 -21.11 -4.45 -9.36
C ARG A 148 -20.58 -3.31 -8.50
N ALA A 149 -21.01 -2.08 -8.77
CA ALA A 149 -20.65 -0.92 -7.93
C ALA A 149 -21.00 -1.11 -6.44
N SER A 150 -22.09 -1.80 -6.13
CA SER A 150 -22.50 -2.13 -4.75
C SER A 150 -21.56 -3.09 -4.02
N ASP A 151 -20.66 -3.76 -4.75
CA ASP A 151 -19.70 -4.70 -4.21
C ASP A 151 -18.35 -4.02 -3.89
N VAL A 152 -18.17 -2.77 -4.33
CA VAL A 152 -16.97 -1.96 -4.12
C VAL A 152 -17.21 -0.97 -2.99
N LEU A 153 -16.25 -0.85 -2.07
CA LEU A 153 -16.22 0.20 -1.06
C LEU A 153 -14.93 1.01 -1.21
N LEU A 154 -15.08 2.32 -1.40
CA LEU A 154 -13.95 3.25 -1.33
C LEU A 154 -13.57 3.52 0.13
N ALA A 155 -12.26 3.54 0.37
CA ALA A 155 -11.66 3.73 1.67
C ALA A 155 -10.69 4.92 1.63
N SER A 156 -10.40 5.46 2.81
CA SER A 156 -9.55 6.64 2.98
C SER A 156 -8.11 6.44 2.49
N CYS A 157 -7.62 5.20 2.47
CA CYS A 157 -6.39 4.83 1.78
C CYS A 157 -6.34 3.30 1.60
N GLY A 158 -5.30 2.80 0.91
CA GLY A 158 -5.09 1.35 0.76
C GLY A 158 -5.02 0.61 2.09
N MET A 159 -4.41 1.22 3.12
CA MET A 159 -4.34 0.62 4.46
C MET A 159 -5.69 0.51 5.14
N ASN A 160 -6.58 1.51 4.98
CA ASN A 160 -7.94 1.39 5.51
C ASN A 160 -8.76 0.31 4.77
N ALA A 161 -8.60 0.19 3.45
CA ALA A 161 -9.21 -0.89 2.68
C ALA A 161 -8.76 -2.27 3.17
N PHE A 162 -7.44 -2.45 3.34
CA PHE A 162 -6.85 -3.68 3.89
C PHE A 162 -7.36 -3.96 5.31
N TYR A 163 -7.28 -2.97 6.21
CA TYR A 163 -7.73 -3.10 7.60
C TYR A 163 -9.22 -3.46 7.69
N ALA A 164 -10.07 -2.79 6.92
CA ALA A 164 -11.50 -3.06 6.91
C ALA A 164 -11.80 -4.48 6.41
N GLY A 165 -11.07 -4.93 5.38
CA GLY A 165 -11.08 -6.30 4.90
C GLY A 165 -10.66 -7.31 5.95
N PHE A 166 -9.47 -7.12 6.53
CA PHE A 166 -8.91 -7.94 7.59
C PHE A 166 -9.90 -8.09 8.75
N ARG A 167 -10.44 -6.99 9.29
CA ARG A 167 -11.38 -7.03 10.42
C ARG A 167 -12.69 -7.72 10.07
N ALA A 168 -13.19 -7.54 8.85
CA ALA A 168 -14.40 -8.23 8.41
C ALA A 168 -14.20 -9.76 8.36
N VAL A 169 -13.08 -10.20 7.79
CA VAL A 169 -12.70 -11.61 7.72
C VAL A 169 -12.47 -12.18 9.11
N GLN A 170 -11.75 -11.44 9.97
CA GLN A 170 -11.47 -11.82 11.35
C GLN A 170 -12.75 -11.99 12.17
N GLU A 171 -13.66 -11.00 12.15
CA GLU A 171 -14.94 -11.09 12.84
C GLU A 171 -15.78 -12.28 12.34
N PHE A 172 -15.80 -12.51 11.02
CA PHE A 172 -16.54 -13.62 10.43
C PHE A 172 -15.97 -14.98 10.83
N GLN A 173 -14.67 -15.18 10.61
CA GLN A 173 -14.03 -16.48 10.82
C GLN A 173 -13.95 -16.88 12.29
N ARG A 174 -13.87 -15.91 13.21
CA ARG A 174 -14.02 -16.17 14.65
C ARG A 174 -15.37 -16.77 15.02
N THR A 175 -16.48 -16.37 14.37
CA THR A 175 -17.79 -17.01 14.61
C THR A 175 -17.84 -18.48 14.16
N ARG A 176 -16.87 -18.88 13.33
CA ARG A 176 -16.70 -20.25 12.83
C ARG A 176 -15.59 -21.01 13.57
N GLY A 177 -15.01 -20.42 14.62
CA GLY A 177 -13.92 -21.05 15.40
C GLY A 177 -12.59 -21.15 14.66
N ARG A 178 -12.37 -20.30 13.65
CA ARG A 178 -11.20 -20.33 12.77
C ARG A 178 -10.23 -19.21 13.16
N SER A 179 -8.94 -19.52 13.23
CA SER A 179 -7.95 -18.62 13.84
C SER A 179 -6.58 -18.60 13.17
N ALA A 180 -6.32 -19.48 12.18
CA ALA A 180 -5.04 -19.54 11.50
C ALA A 180 -5.01 -18.63 10.26
N TRP A 181 -4.07 -17.70 10.23
CA TRP A 181 -3.81 -16.80 9.11
C TRP A 181 -2.51 -17.20 8.41
N LEU A 182 -2.52 -17.19 7.09
CA LEU A 182 -1.36 -17.45 6.27
C LEU A 182 -1.05 -16.26 5.36
N GLN A 183 0.13 -15.69 5.53
CA GLN A 183 0.69 -14.70 4.61
C GLN A 183 1.50 -15.38 3.52
N LEU A 184 1.22 -15.05 2.26
CA LEU A 184 2.02 -15.49 1.12
C LEU A 184 2.89 -14.36 0.58
N GLY A 185 4.19 -14.63 0.47
CA GLY A 185 5.19 -13.68 0.02
C GLY A 185 5.45 -12.55 1.02
N TRP A 186 6.08 -11.49 0.51
CA TRP A 186 6.27 -10.26 1.25
C TRP A 186 5.15 -9.30 0.89
N LEU A 187 4.18 -9.16 1.79
CA LEU A 187 3.18 -8.11 1.65
C LEU A 187 3.84 -6.74 1.81
N TYR A 188 3.14 -5.70 1.36
CA TYR A 188 3.40 -4.33 1.77
C TYR A 188 3.56 -4.28 3.29
N LEU A 189 4.63 -3.62 3.75
CA LEU A 189 5.07 -3.67 5.14
C LEU A 189 3.92 -3.42 6.13
N ASP A 190 3.15 -2.36 5.90
CA ASP A 190 2.08 -1.98 6.81
C ASP A 190 0.91 -3.00 6.81
N SER A 191 0.65 -3.70 5.71
CA SER A 191 -0.33 -4.81 5.67
C SER A 191 0.14 -6.00 6.51
N GLY A 192 1.43 -6.34 6.44
CA GLY A 192 2.06 -7.32 7.32
C GLY A 192 2.00 -6.90 8.79
N CYS A 193 2.24 -5.62 9.10
CA CYS A 193 2.07 -5.09 10.46
C CYS A 193 0.63 -5.20 10.96
N VAL A 194 -0.38 -4.95 10.11
CA VAL A 194 -1.79 -5.16 10.50
C VAL A 194 -2.03 -6.63 10.88
N LEU A 195 -1.54 -7.58 10.08
CA LEU A 195 -1.67 -9.01 10.41
C LEU A 195 -0.90 -9.39 11.67
N GLN A 196 0.25 -8.79 11.96
CA GLN A 196 1.04 -9.13 13.15
C GLN A 196 0.48 -8.51 14.43
N GLU A 197 0.05 -7.24 14.36
CA GLU A 197 -0.28 -6.45 15.55
C GLU A 197 -1.76 -6.56 15.97
N PHE A 198 -2.66 -6.93 15.05
CA PHE A 198 -4.12 -6.88 15.29
C PHE A 198 -4.81 -8.26 15.34
N LEU A 199 -4.04 -9.34 15.36
CA LEU A 199 -4.56 -10.65 15.72
C LEU A 199 -4.89 -10.69 17.21
N GLY A 200 -5.99 -11.34 17.54
CA GLY A 200 -6.44 -11.52 18.91
C GLY A 200 -5.93 -12.81 19.54
N ASP A 201 -6.27 -12.99 20.80
CA ASP A 201 -5.89 -14.17 21.57
C ASP A 201 -6.32 -15.47 20.87
N GLY A 202 -5.36 -16.37 20.66
CA GLY A 202 -5.58 -17.68 20.03
C GLY A 202 -5.53 -17.69 18.50
N GLU A 203 -5.30 -16.54 17.85
CA GLU A 203 -5.00 -16.49 16.42
C GLU A 203 -3.50 -16.63 16.15
N THR A 204 -3.17 -17.25 15.02
CA THR A 204 -1.79 -17.47 14.58
C THR A 204 -1.56 -16.86 13.21
N LEU A 205 -0.32 -16.43 12.97
CA LEU A 205 0.13 -15.95 11.67
C LEU A 205 1.37 -16.73 11.25
N ASP A 206 1.21 -17.49 10.17
CA ASP A 206 2.31 -18.19 9.51
C ASP A 206 2.64 -17.54 8.17
N TYR A 207 3.81 -17.87 7.63
CA TYR A 207 4.34 -17.28 6.40
C TYR A 207 4.76 -18.36 5.42
N SER A 208 4.51 -18.13 4.14
CA SER A 208 5.19 -18.82 3.04
C SER A 208 5.77 -17.79 2.08
N TYR A 209 7.09 -17.59 2.13
CA TYR A 209 7.77 -16.54 1.37
C TYR A 209 7.95 -16.88 -0.11
N ASP A 210 8.13 -18.16 -0.45
CA ASP A 210 8.21 -18.60 -1.84
C ASP A 210 6.81 -18.90 -2.39
N VAL A 211 6.20 -17.88 -3.00
CA VAL A 211 4.88 -17.98 -3.60
C VAL A 211 4.85 -18.84 -4.87
N LEU A 212 6.00 -19.24 -5.40
CA LEU A 212 6.07 -20.10 -6.59
C LEU A 212 6.10 -21.58 -6.25
N ASP A 213 6.44 -21.98 -5.02
CA ASP A 213 6.25 -23.35 -4.54
C ASP A 213 4.78 -23.58 -4.15
N VAL A 214 3.92 -23.57 -5.18
CA VAL A 214 2.47 -23.67 -5.03
C VAL A 214 2.06 -24.99 -4.37
N ASP A 215 2.79 -26.08 -4.62
CA ASP A 215 2.50 -27.37 -4.01
C ASP A 215 2.79 -27.36 -2.50
N ALA A 216 3.90 -26.75 -2.07
CA ALA A 216 4.18 -26.55 -0.64
C ALA A 216 3.16 -25.62 0.01
N VAL A 217 2.78 -24.53 -0.66
CA VAL A 217 1.73 -23.61 -0.19
C VAL A 217 0.40 -24.34 -0.01
N ILE A 218 -0.02 -25.16 -0.98
CA ILE A 218 -1.26 -25.95 -0.90
C ILE A 218 -1.18 -26.99 0.23
N ALA A 219 -0.03 -27.66 0.40
CA ALA A 219 0.17 -28.61 1.49
C ALA A 219 0.06 -27.92 2.87
N GLN A 220 0.65 -26.73 3.01
CA GLN A 220 0.54 -25.92 4.22
C GLN A 220 -0.92 -25.50 4.47
N ILE A 221 -1.62 -24.99 3.45
CA ILE A 221 -3.05 -24.61 3.53
C ILE A 221 -3.89 -25.80 4.05
N ARG A 222 -3.70 -26.99 3.46
CA ARG A 222 -4.43 -28.21 3.86
C ARG A 222 -4.10 -28.67 5.28
N SER A 223 -2.90 -28.38 5.78
CA SER A 223 -2.50 -28.77 7.13
C SER A 223 -3.28 -28.06 8.24
N TYR A 224 -3.82 -26.86 7.97
CA TYR A 224 -4.67 -26.14 8.92
C TYR A 224 -6.05 -26.78 9.13
N GLY A 225 -6.54 -27.55 8.16
CA GLY A 225 -7.88 -28.13 8.24
C GLY A 225 -8.96 -27.06 8.46
N GLU A 226 -9.87 -27.34 9.40
CA GLU A 226 -10.94 -26.42 9.78
C GLU A 226 -10.47 -25.16 10.51
N SER A 227 -9.19 -25.05 10.91
CA SER A 227 -8.69 -23.87 11.63
C SER A 227 -8.34 -22.68 10.71
N LEU A 228 -8.22 -22.90 9.39
CA LEU A 228 -7.83 -21.87 8.43
C LEU A 228 -8.85 -20.72 8.42
N ALA A 229 -8.42 -19.54 8.83
CA ALA A 229 -9.20 -18.31 8.77
C ALA A 229 -9.02 -17.65 7.40
N ALA A 230 -7.80 -17.32 7.01
CA ALA A 230 -7.56 -16.62 5.75
C ALA A 230 -6.17 -16.85 5.17
N VAL A 231 -6.07 -16.68 3.85
CA VAL A 231 -4.81 -16.55 3.12
C VAL A 231 -4.76 -15.16 2.49
N VAL A 232 -3.66 -14.46 2.69
CA VAL A 232 -3.45 -13.10 2.18
C VAL A 232 -2.25 -13.10 1.22
N VAL A 233 -2.43 -12.57 0.01
CA VAL A 233 -1.40 -12.55 -1.03
C VAL A 233 -1.44 -11.30 -1.88
N GLU A 234 -0.27 -10.82 -2.30
CA GLU A 234 -0.13 -9.84 -3.38
C GLU A 234 0.05 -10.54 -4.74
N CYS A 235 -0.63 -10.05 -5.77
CA CYS A 235 -0.57 -10.63 -7.12
C CYS A 235 -0.39 -9.53 -8.17
N PRO A 236 0.83 -9.28 -8.69
CA PRO A 236 2.10 -9.97 -8.42
C PRO A 236 2.66 -9.73 -7.00
N SER A 237 3.59 -10.60 -6.57
CA SER A 237 4.28 -10.47 -5.30
C SER A 237 5.21 -9.26 -5.25
N ASN A 238 5.40 -8.68 -4.07
CA ASN A 238 6.44 -7.69 -3.81
C ASN A 238 7.62 -8.37 -3.07
N PRO A 239 8.87 -7.91 -3.21
CA PRO A 239 9.40 -7.04 -4.26
C PRO A 239 9.86 -7.77 -5.52
N LEU A 240 9.72 -9.10 -5.60
CA LEU A 240 10.21 -9.89 -6.73
C LEU A 240 9.26 -9.94 -7.94
N ILE A 241 8.09 -9.30 -7.85
CA ILE A 241 7.14 -9.09 -8.96
C ILE A 241 6.78 -10.39 -9.69
N ARG A 242 6.57 -11.48 -8.92
CA ARG A 242 6.25 -12.80 -9.47
C ARG A 242 4.77 -13.09 -9.31
N VAL A 243 4.18 -13.74 -10.30
CA VAL A 243 2.77 -14.15 -10.26
C VAL A 243 2.68 -15.63 -9.91
N SER A 244 2.04 -15.94 -8.79
CA SER A 244 1.77 -17.32 -8.36
C SER A 244 0.52 -17.89 -9.03
N GLU A 245 0.33 -19.21 -8.93
CA GLU A 245 -0.88 -19.89 -9.42
C GLU A 245 -2.08 -19.65 -8.48
N VAL A 246 -2.51 -18.39 -8.34
CA VAL A 246 -3.54 -17.96 -7.39
C VAL A 246 -4.86 -18.72 -7.52
N HIS A 247 -5.19 -19.23 -8.71
CA HIS A 247 -6.35 -20.10 -8.94
C HIS A 247 -6.27 -21.42 -8.15
N ARG A 248 -5.12 -22.11 -8.19
CA ARG A 248 -4.90 -23.35 -7.43
C ARG A 248 -4.88 -23.09 -5.93
N ILE A 249 -4.28 -21.97 -5.51
CA ILE A 249 -4.25 -21.54 -4.12
C ILE A 249 -5.68 -21.27 -3.63
N ALA A 250 -6.47 -20.49 -4.37
CA ALA A 250 -7.85 -20.17 -4.02
C ALA A 250 -8.74 -21.42 -3.90
N GLU A 251 -8.54 -22.42 -4.77
CA GLU A 251 -9.21 -23.71 -4.66
C GLU A 251 -8.88 -24.42 -3.34
N ALA A 252 -7.60 -24.51 -2.97
CA ALA A 252 -7.18 -25.12 -1.71
C ALA A 252 -7.71 -24.35 -0.48
N VAL A 253 -7.74 -23.01 -0.52
CA VAL A 253 -8.31 -22.20 0.56
C VAL A 253 -9.80 -22.48 0.74
N ARG A 254 -10.53 -22.55 -0.38
CA ARG A 254 -11.96 -22.86 -0.40
C ARG A 254 -12.25 -24.27 0.11
N GLU A 255 -11.43 -25.26 -0.24
CA GLU A 255 -11.52 -26.64 0.28
C GLU A 255 -11.48 -26.66 1.83
N GLN A 256 -10.66 -25.81 2.44
CA GLN A 256 -10.52 -25.74 3.90
C GLN A 256 -11.56 -24.84 4.57
N GLY A 257 -12.36 -24.08 3.80
CA GLY A 257 -13.33 -23.12 4.32
C GLY A 257 -12.72 -21.79 4.79
N GLY A 258 -11.49 -21.49 4.38
CA GLY A 258 -10.81 -20.20 4.59
C GLY A 258 -11.32 -19.11 3.64
N VAL A 259 -10.84 -17.89 3.84
CA VAL A 259 -11.09 -16.73 2.97
C VAL A 259 -9.80 -16.37 2.20
N MET A 260 -9.91 -16.16 0.89
CA MET A 260 -8.81 -15.70 0.05
C MET A 260 -8.85 -14.18 -0.12
N VAL A 261 -7.81 -13.49 0.35
CA VAL A 261 -7.64 -12.04 0.21
C VAL A 261 -6.51 -11.76 -0.79
N ILE A 262 -6.82 -11.08 -1.89
CA ILE A 262 -5.84 -10.74 -2.93
C ILE A 262 -5.67 -9.23 -3.06
N ASP A 263 -4.42 -8.79 -3.06
CA ASP A 263 -4.04 -7.41 -3.36
C ASP A 263 -3.32 -7.32 -4.73
N PRO A 264 -3.96 -6.77 -5.79
CA PRO A 264 -3.35 -6.61 -7.10
C PRO A 264 -2.58 -5.29 -7.26
N THR A 265 -2.36 -4.51 -6.20
CA THR A 265 -1.85 -3.13 -6.27
C THR A 265 -0.57 -3.00 -7.07
N ILE A 266 0.36 -3.96 -7.01
CA ILE A 266 1.61 -3.95 -7.78
C ILE A 266 1.37 -3.89 -9.29
N ALA A 267 0.35 -4.57 -9.81
CA ALA A 267 -0.02 -4.52 -11.23
C ALA A 267 -1.19 -3.57 -11.52
N SER A 268 -2.01 -3.19 -10.53
CA SER A 268 -3.30 -2.51 -10.65
C SER A 268 -4.45 -3.37 -11.14
N VAL A 269 -5.64 -3.09 -10.61
CA VAL A 269 -6.92 -3.54 -11.18
C VAL A 269 -7.14 -3.05 -12.61
N LEU A 270 -6.38 -2.07 -13.11
CA LEU A 270 -6.41 -1.66 -14.51
C LEU A 270 -5.76 -2.68 -15.46
N ASN A 271 -4.80 -3.46 -14.97
CA ASN A 271 -4.03 -4.41 -15.78
C ASN A 271 -4.43 -5.87 -15.55
N VAL A 272 -4.86 -6.21 -14.33
CA VAL A 272 -5.15 -7.60 -13.94
C VAL A 272 -6.57 -7.79 -13.45
N ASN A 273 -7.10 -8.99 -13.63
CA ASN A 273 -8.35 -9.47 -13.08
C ASN A 273 -8.08 -10.67 -12.15
N VAL A 274 -8.13 -10.42 -10.85
CA VAL A 274 -7.87 -11.43 -9.81
C VAL A 274 -9.09 -11.72 -8.94
N LEU A 275 -10.19 -10.99 -9.13
CA LEU A 275 -11.42 -11.20 -8.35
C LEU A 275 -11.94 -12.64 -8.45
N PRO A 276 -11.91 -13.34 -9.61
CA PRO A 276 -12.35 -14.73 -9.69
C PRO A 276 -11.59 -15.70 -8.77
N CYS A 277 -10.40 -15.32 -8.29
CA CYS A 277 -9.59 -16.11 -7.36
C CYS A 277 -9.62 -15.56 -5.93
N ALA A 278 -10.41 -14.53 -5.64
CA ALA A 278 -10.48 -13.89 -4.34
C ALA A 278 -11.91 -13.98 -3.77
N ASP A 279 -12.02 -14.08 -2.45
CA ASP A 279 -13.26 -13.75 -1.74
C ASP A 279 -13.33 -12.24 -1.46
N LEU A 280 -12.17 -11.64 -1.21
CA LEU A 280 -11.99 -10.21 -0.98
C LEU A 280 -10.80 -9.70 -1.77
N LEU A 281 -11.02 -8.65 -2.57
CA LEU A 281 -9.96 -7.88 -3.23
C LEU A 281 -9.73 -6.59 -2.45
N VAL A 282 -8.48 -6.25 -2.17
CA VAL A 282 -8.10 -4.98 -1.54
C VAL A 282 -7.05 -4.30 -2.42
N THR A 283 -7.14 -3.00 -2.65
CA THR A 283 -6.17 -2.31 -3.51
C THR A 283 -5.96 -0.84 -3.12
N SER A 284 -4.75 -0.34 -3.34
CA SER A 284 -4.41 1.07 -3.18
C SER A 284 -4.60 1.85 -4.48
N LEU A 285 -5.54 2.80 -4.46
CA LEU A 285 -5.75 3.74 -5.58
C LEU A 285 -4.76 4.92 -5.56
N THR A 286 -3.95 5.05 -4.50
CA THR A 286 -2.77 5.95 -4.42
C THR A 286 -1.71 5.69 -5.49
N LYS A 287 -1.84 4.58 -6.22
CA LYS A 287 -0.90 4.15 -7.26
C LYS A 287 -1.46 4.51 -8.63
N TYR A 288 -1.62 3.52 -9.50
CA TYR A 288 -2.05 3.64 -10.89
C TYR A 288 -3.36 4.39 -11.15
N ALA A 289 -4.22 4.59 -10.15
CA ALA A 289 -5.44 5.39 -10.28
C ALA A 289 -5.22 6.88 -9.98
N SER A 290 -4.24 7.22 -9.13
CA SER A 290 -3.74 8.57 -8.88
C SER A 290 -2.36 8.73 -9.52
N ILE A 291 -2.39 8.88 -10.84
CA ILE A 291 -1.19 8.93 -11.66
C ILE A 291 -0.26 10.12 -11.34
N GLU A 292 -0.75 11.13 -10.60
CA GLU A 292 0.05 12.27 -10.14
C GLU A 292 0.74 12.05 -8.79
N GLY A 293 0.34 11.04 -8.02
CA GLY A 293 0.91 10.75 -6.71
C GLY A 293 0.50 11.74 -5.61
N ASP A 294 -0.66 12.37 -5.74
CA ASP A 294 -1.17 13.42 -4.84
C ASP A 294 -2.48 13.03 -4.11
N ILE A 295 -2.94 11.79 -4.24
CA ILE A 295 -4.18 11.29 -3.61
C ILE A 295 -3.92 10.05 -2.78
N MET A 296 -4.55 9.96 -1.61
CA MET A 296 -4.65 8.73 -0.85
C MET A 296 -6.07 8.19 -0.86
N ILE A 297 -6.31 7.12 -1.61
CA ILE A 297 -7.59 6.40 -1.59
C ILE A 297 -7.28 4.90 -1.71
N GLY A 298 -8.08 4.09 -1.04
CA GLY A 298 -8.10 2.63 -1.21
C GLY A 298 -9.44 2.18 -1.74
N ALA A 299 -9.49 0.95 -2.23
CA ALA A 299 -10.73 0.28 -2.52
C ALA A 299 -10.68 -1.15 -2.01
N LEU A 300 -11.83 -1.66 -1.61
CA LEU A 300 -12.04 -3.08 -1.39
C LEU A 300 -13.25 -3.55 -2.20
N ALA A 301 -13.22 -4.79 -2.68
CA ALA A 301 -14.34 -5.40 -3.36
C ALA A 301 -14.61 -6.79 -2.79
N VAL A 302 -15.86 -7.06 -2.42
CA VAL A 302 -16.29 -8.40 -2.01
C VAL A 302 -16.73 -9.15 -3.25
N ASN A 303 -16.16 -10.32 -3.50
CA ASN A 303 -16.51 -11.09 -4.68
C ASN A 303 -17.98 -11.57 -4.58
N PRO A 304 -18.88 -11.19 -5.52
CA PRO A 304 -20.27 -11.64 -5.51
C PRO A 304 -20.44 -13.16 -5.63
N ASP A 305 -19.44 -13.86 -6.18
CA ASP A 305 -19.42 -15.32 -6.31
C ASP A 305 -18.80 -16.02 -5.08
N SER A 306 -18.32 -15.26 -4.09
CA SER A 306 -17.83 -15.83 -2.83
C SER A 306 -18.96 -16.50 -2.07
N PRO A 307 -18.75 -17.72 -1.52
CA PRO A 307 -19.73 -18.35 -0.63
C PRO A 307 -19.95 -17.55 0.67
N TYR A 308 -19.09 -16.56 0.96
CA TYR A 308 -19.15 -15.74 2.16
C TYR A 308 -19.61 -14.30 1.89
N TYR A 309 -20.07 -13.99 0.67
CA TYR A 309 -20.45 -12.63 0.28
C TYR A 309 -21.38 -11.95 1.29
N ALA A 310 -22.45 -12.63 1.71
CA ALA A 310 -23.45 -12.09 2.63
C ALA A 310 -22.87 -11.75 4.02
N ASP A 311 -21.89 -12.52 4.48
CA ASP A 311 -21.20 -12.28 5.75
C ASP A 311 -20.17 -11.16 5.64
N LEU A 312 -19.47 -11.05 4.51
CA LEU A 312 -18.36 -10.10 4.34
C LEU A 312 -18.83 -8.68 4.00
N ILE A 313 -19.82 -8.52 3.10
CA ILE A 313 -20.23 -7.19 2.60
C ILE A 313 -20.71 -6.25 3.72
N GLY A 314 -21.49 -6.76 4.68
CA GLY A 314 -21.99 -5.96 5.80
C GLY A 314 -20.95 -5.71 6.89
N ARG A 315 -19.86 -6.49 6.95
CA ARG A 315 -18.80 -6.35 7.95
C ARG A 315 -17.69 -5.43 7.47
N THR A 316 -17.35 -5.44 6.19
CA THR A 316 -16.33 -4.54 5.62
C THR A 316 -16.74 -3.07 5.77
N SER A 317 -18.01 -2.75 5.52
CA SER A 317 -18.56 -1.40 5.67
C SER A 317 -18.51 -0.87 7.12
N ARG A 318 -18.31 -1.73 8.11
CA ARG A 318 -18.18 -1.31 9.51
C ARG A 318 -16.88 -0.58 9.78
N TYR A 319 -15.81 -1.00 9.14
CA TYR A 319 -14.44 -0.55 9.44
C TYR A 319 -13.88 0.41 8.37
N HIS A 320 -14.59 0.57 7.25
CA HIS A 320 -14.21 1.54 6.24
C HIS A 320 -14.34 2.97 6.78
N VAL A 321 -13.37 3.79 6.42
CA VAL A 321 -13.40 5.25 6.55
C VAL A 321 -13.56 5.77 5.12
N PRO A 322 -14.65 6.48 4.78
CA PRO A 322 -14.86 6.95 3.41
C PRO A 322 -13.82 8.01 3.02
N PRO A 323 -13.47 8.14 1.73
CA PRO A 323 -12.51 9.13 1.28
C PRO A 323 -13.04 10.57 1.42
N TYR A 324 -12.13 11.52 1.58
CA TYR A 324 -12.50 12.93 1.60
C TYR A 324 -12.97 13.42 0.22
N VAL A 325 -13.97 14.29 0.20
CA VAL A 325 -14.67 14.69 -1.04
C VAL A 325 -13.74 15.31 -2.08
N ARG A 326 -12.80 16.18 -1.68
CA ARG A 326 -11.88 16.82 -2.65
C ARG A 326 -10.90 15.82 -3.25
N ASP A 327 -10.41 14.86 -2.47
CA ASP A 327 -9.56 13.77 -2.96
C ASP A 327 -10.31 12.85 -3.92
N LEU A 328 -11.58 12.58 -3.64
CA LEU A 328 -12.44 11.81 -4.53
C LEU A 328 -12.73 12.55 -5.86
N GLN A 329 -12.97 13.85 -5.81
CA GLN A 329 -13.16 14.69 -7.00
C GLN A 329 -11.89 14.80 -7.85
N ARG A 330 -10.72 14.85 -7.19
CA ARG A 330 -9.42 14.79 -7.84
C ARG A 330 -9.19 13.43 -8.49
N LEU A 331 -9.53 12.34 -7.79
CA LEU A 331 -9.37 10.98 -8.31
C LEU A 331 -10.25 10.77 -9.55
N ALA A 332 -11.50 11.23 -9.51
CA ALA A 332 -12.40 11.18 -10.65
C ALA A 332 -11.88 11.96 -11.87
N HIS A 333 -11.08 13.00 -11.65
CA HIS A 333 -10.40 13.72 -12.73
C HIS A 333 -9.26 12.88 -13.31
N GLU A 334 -8.35 12.38 -12.47
CA GLU A 334 -7.18 11.62 -12.91
C GLU A 334 -7.53 10.27 -13.55
N LEU A 335 -8.61 9.62 -13.10
CA LEU A 335 -9.09 8.36 -13.65
C LEU A 335 -9.50 8.43 -15.12
N GLN A 336 -9.75 9.62 -15.66
CA GLN A 336 -10.07 9.81 -17.08
C GLN A 336 -8.87 9.49 -17.98
N ASP A 337 -7.66 9.85 -17.53
CA ASP A 337 -6.41 9.65 -18.26
C ASP A 337 -5.64 8.41 -17.79
N ALA A 338 -5.91 7.95 -16.56
CA ALA A 338 -5.19 6.83 -15.94
C ALA A 338 -5.07 5.59 -16.85
N PRO A 339 -6.12 5.08 -17.52
CA PRO A 339 -5.98 3.91 -18.39
C PRO A 339 -4.95 4.08 -19.50
N ALA A 340 -4.92 5.24 -20.17
CA ALA A 340 -3.99 5.53 -21.24
C ALA A 340 -2.55 5.70 -20.72
N VAL A 341 -2.39 6.39 -19.59
CA VAL A 341 -1.09 6.58 -18.94
C VAL A 341 -0.51 5.25 -18.45
N VAL A 342 -1.32 4.40 -17.84
CA VAL A 342 -0.90 3.06 -17.39
C VAL A 342 -0.51 2.17 -18.56
N ALA A 343 -1.22 2.23 -19.69
CA ALA A 343 -0.83 1.53 -20.90
C ALA A 343 0.56 1.98 -21.41
N GLN A 344 0.85 3.29 -21.38
CA GLN A 344 2.16 3.83 -21.72
C GLN A 344 3.25 3.36 -20.74
N MET A 345 2.96 3.36 -19.44
CA MET A 345 3.88 2.86 -18.41
C MET A 345 4.21 1.37 -18.62
N ASN A 346 3.21 0.54 -18.93
CA ASN A 346 3.44 -0.87 -19.25
C ASN A 346 4.35 -1.03 -20.48
N ALA A 347 4.10 -0.27 -21.54
CA ALA A 347 4.92 -0.31 -22.75
C ALA A 347 6.38 0.13 -22.47
N ASN A 348 6.57 1.20 -21.69
CA ASN A 348 7.88 1.66 -21.27
C ASN A 348 8.58 0.60 -20.40
N ALA A 349 7.86 -0.03 -19.46
CA ALA A 349 8.42 -1.06 -18.59
C ALA A 349 8.85 -2.31 -19.37
N ALA A 350 8.07 -2.74 -20.37
CA ALA A 350 8.45 -3.86 -21.23
C ALA A 350 9.75 -3.58 -21.99
N ARG A 351 9.90 -2.36 -22.55
CA ARG A 351 11.12 -1.94 -23.25
C ARG A 351 12.32 -1.83 -22.30
N LEU A 352 12.13 -1.20 -21.15
CA LEU A 352 13.20 -1.04 -20.15
C LEU A 352 13.65 -2.41 -19.61
N CYS A 353 12.71 -3.33 -19.39
CA CYS A 353 13.03 -4.71 -18.99
C CYS A 353 13.94 -5.40 -20.03
N ALA A 354 13.65 -5.24 -21.32
CA ALA A 354 14.49 -5.79 -22.39
C ALA A 354 15.90 -5.18 -22.40
N PHE A 355 15.99 -3.85 -22.27
CA PHE A 355 17.26 -3.13 -22.14
C PHE A 355 18.07 -3.64 -20.93
N LEU A 356 17.47 -3.66 -19.74
CA LEU A 356 18.11 -4.08 -18.50
C LEU A 356 18.61 -5.52 -18.58
N LYS A 357 17.83 -6.46 -19.14
CA LYS A 357 18.25 -7.86 -19.32
C LYS A 357 19.48 -8.01 -20.22
N SER A 358 19.71 -7.06 -21.13
CA SER A 358 20.86 -7.08 -22.05
C SER A 358 22.11 -6.37 -21.49
N HIS A 359 21.97 -5.60 -20.41
CA HIS A 359 23.04 -4.75 -19.90
C HIS A 359 24.01 -5.54 -19.00
N PRO A 360 25.34 -5.46 -19.22
CA PRO A 360 26.33 -6.28 -18.49
C PRO A 360 26.42 -5.99 -16.98
N ALA A 361 25.98 -4.81 -16.54
CA ALA A 361 25.92 -4.45 -15.12
C ALA A 361 24.77 -5.12 -14.35
N VAL A 362 23.74 -5.61 -15.05
CA VAL A 362 22.53 -6.15 -14.45
C VAL A 362 22.66 -7.66 -14.32
N LYS A 363 22.55 -8.14 -13.08
CA LYS A 363 22.63 -9.56 -12.72
C LYS A 363 21.31 -10.27 -12.96
N GLN A 364 20.21 -9.65 -12.54
CA GLN A 364 18.88 -10.25 -12.60
C GLN A 364 17.83 -9.15 -12.79
N VAL A 365 16.79 -9.46 -13.57
CA VAL A 365 15.61 -8.60 -13.75
C VAL A 365 14.36 -9.38 -13.36
N TYR A 366 13.51 -8.73 -12.56
CA TYR A 366 12.23 -9.23 -12.12
C TYR A 366 11.12 -8.31 -12.62
N CYS A 367 10.14 -8.87 -13.31
CA CYS A 367 9.04 -8.12 -13.88
C CYS A 367 7.77 -9.00 -13.98
N ALA A 368 6.59 -8.39 -13.89
CA ALA A 368 5.33 -9.14 -13.97
C ALA A 368 5.19 -9.85 -15.33
N GLY A 369 5.49 -9.14 -16.42
CA GLY A 369 5.52 -9.70 -17.78
C GLY A 369 6.58 -10.79 -18.02
N CYS A 370 7.41 -11.11 -17.02
CA CYS A 370 8.38 -12.20 -17.05
C CYS A 370 7.85 -13.47 -16.37
N SER A 371 6.65 -13.43 -15.78
CA SER A 371 6.06 -14.54 -15.03
C SER A 371 5.16 -15.41 -15.92
N ASP A 372 5.33 -16.72 -15.86
CA ASP A 372 4.54 -17.69 -16.65
C ASP A 372 3.03 -17.63 -16.36
N GLN A 373 2.64 -17.16 -15.18
CA GLN A 373 1.23 -17.05 -14.78
C GLN A 373 0.60 -15.70 -15.11
N MET A 374 1.37 -14.74 -15.65
CA MET A 374 0.88 -13.38 -15.87
C MET A 374 -0.29 -13.35 -16.86
N GLU A 375 -0.25 -14.16 -17.92
CA GLU A 375 -1.31 -14.24 -18.92
C GLU A 375 -2.66 -14.68 -18.32
N LYS A 376 -2.65 -15.51 -17.26
CA LYS A 376 -3.87 -16.00 -16.62
C LYS A 376 -4.62 -14.92 -15.82
N VAL A 377 -3.92 -13.87 -15.40
CA VAL A 377 -4.50 -12.78 -14.61
C VAL A 377 -4.56 -11.47 -15.39
N SER A 378 -3.90 -11.37 -16.54
CA SER A 378 -3.89 -10.16 -17.36
C SER A 378 -5.24 -9.94 -18.06
N LYS A 379 -5.63 -8.68 -18.22
CA LYS A 379 -6.84 -8.30 -18.97
C LYS A 379 -6.64 -8.24 -20.49
N GLY A 380 -5.41 -8.29 -20.96
CA GLY A 380 -5.08 -8.22 -22.38
C GLY A 380 -3.87 -9.08 -22.72
N ASP A 381 -3.57 -9.17 -24.02
CA ASP A 381 -2.60 -10.11 -24.57
C ASP A 381 -1.13 -9.61 -24.53
N ALA A 382 -0.89 -8.39 -24.04
CA ALA A 382 0.43 -7.78 -23.95
C ALA A 382 1.03 -7.94 -22.55
N PRO A 383 2.37 -7.92 -22.39
CA PRO A 383 2.99 -7.84 -21.08
C PRO A 383 2.51 -6.59 -20.32
N VAL A 384 2.03 -6.77 -19.08
CA VAL A 384 1.54 -5.67 -18.24
C VAL A 384 2.30 -5.58 -16.91
N GLY A 385 2.21 -4.43 -16.25
CA GLY A 385 2.91 -4.09 -15.02
C GLY A 385 4.05 -3.09 -15.25
N ALA A 386 4.08 -2.03 -14.45
CA ALA A 386 5.07 -0.96 -14.56
C ALA A 386 6.21 -1.04 -13.53
N VAL A 387 6.18 -2.05 -12.65
CA VAL A 387 7.21 -2.24 -11.62
C VAL A 387 8.20 -3.30 -12.07
N ILE A 388 9.49 -2.96 -11.97
CA ILE A 388 10.62 -3.83 -12.24
C ILE A 388 11.50 -3.85 -10.99
N SER A 389 12.05 -5.00 -10.63
CA SER A 389 13.15 -5.06 -9.66
C SER A 389 14.41 -5.59 -10.33
N ILE A 390 15.58 -5.07 -9.97
CA ILE A 390 16.87 -5.50 -10.50
C ILE A 390 17.87 -5.80 -9.39
N GLU A 391 18.76 -6.72 -9.69
CA GLU A 391 20.01 -6.94 -8.97
C GLU A 391 21.17 -6.56 -9.90
N LEU A 392 22.24 -6.02 -9.33
CA LEU A 392 23.42 -5.58 -10.07
C LEU A 392 24.62 -6.50 -9.77
N TYR A 393 25.53 -6.63 -10.72
CA TYR A 393 26.87 -7.18 -10.45
C TYR A 393 27.79 -6.12 -9.82
N GLY A 394 27.52 -4.84 -10.08
CA GLY A 394 28.27 -3.70 -9.58
C GLY A 394 27.70 -3.07 -8.30
N ASP A 395 28.23 -1.92 -7.94
CA ASP A 395 27.91 -1.21 -6.71
C ASP A 395 26.54 -0.50 -6.77
N MET A 396 25.57 -1.00 -6.01
CA MET A 396 24.23 -0.40 -5.89
C MET A 396 24.27 1.07 -5.44
N GLU A 397 25.17 1.43 -4.53
CA GLU A 397 25.25 2.78 -4.00
C GLU A 397 25.72 3.76 -5.07
N LYS A 398 26.75 3.41 -5.85
CA LYS A 398 27.17 4.21 -7.01
C LYS A 398 26.05 4.38 -8.03
N PHE A 399 25.37 3.29 -8.40
CA PHE A 399 24.25 3.36 -9.34
C PHE A 399 23.11 4.25 -8.82
N TYR A 400 22.68 4.04 -7.58
CA TYR A 400 21.60 4.78 -6.95
C TYR A 400 21.90 6.28 -6.84
N ASP A 401 23.13 6.66 -6.53
CA ASP A 401 23.52 8.07 -6.39
C ASP A 401 23.73 8.76 -7.75
N THR A 402 24.08 7.99 -8.79
CA THR A 402 24.32 8.52 -10.14
C THR A 402 23.02 8.72 -10.92
N ILE A 403 22.07 7.79 -10.81
CA ILE A 403 20.86 7.81 -11.65
C ILE A 403 19.97 9.03 -11.37
N ARG A 404 19.55 9.69 -12.46
CA ARG A 404 18.77 10.94 -12.44
C ARG A 404 17.27 10.70 -12.64
N VAL A 405 16.69 9.87 -11.80
CA VAL A 405 15.24 9.68 -11.69
C VAL A 405 14.76 10.11 -10.32
N MET A 406 13.45 10.30 -10.17
CA MET A 406 12.90 10.60 -8.86
C MET A 406 13.12 9.41 -7.92
N LYS A 407 13.43 9.70 -6.65
CA LYS A 407 13.69 8.69 -5.62
C LYS A 407 12.52 8.64 -4.67
N GLY A 408 11.96 7.45 -4.43
CA GLY A 408 10.84 7.33 -3.50
C GLY A 408 10.24 5.92 -3.42
N PRO A 409 9.61 5.58 -2.28
CA PRO A 409 9.08 4.25 -2.02
C PRO A 409 7.68 3.99 -2.63
N SER A 410 7.08 5.00 -3.28
CA SER A 410 5.83 4.82 -4.02
C SER A 410 6.08 4.19 -5.41
N PHE A 411 5.01 4.00 -6.16
CA PHE A 411 5.02 3.47 -7.53
C PHE A 411 3.65 3.73 -8.19
N GLY A 412 3.54 3.44 -9.49
CA GLY A 412 2.28 3.56 -10.22
C GLY A 412 1.91 5.00 -10.59
N VAL A 413 2.90 5.90 -10.64
CA VAL A 413 2.73 7.32 -11.03
C VAL A 413 3.35 7.58 -12.41
N ARG A 414 2.97 8.69 -13.05
CA ARG A 414 3.36 9.00 -14.43
C ARG A 414 4.84 9.30 -14.64
N PHE A 415 5.63 9.43 -13.58
CA PHE A 415 7.07 9.64 -13.62
C PHE A 415 7.81 8.47 -12.98
N THR A 416 9.01 8.22 -13.46
CA THR A 416 9.84 7.10 -13.05
C THR A 416 10.37 7.31 -11.63
N LEU A 417 10.12 6.33 -10.77
CA LEU A 417 10.61 6.30 -9.39
C LEU A 417 11.56 5.14 -9.18
N LEU A 418 12.60 5.37 -8.38
CA LEU A 418 13.56 4.35 -7.99
C LEU A 418 13.69 4.27 -6.48
N CYS A 419 13.74 3.04 -5.96
CA CYS A 419 13.68 2.73 -4.54
C CYS A 419 14.66 1.59 -4.21
N PRO A 420 15.59 1.77 -3.26
CA PRO A 420 16.35 0.66 -2.70
C PRO A 420 15.45 -0.05 -1.67
N PHE A 421 14.58 -0.93 -2.17
CA PHE A 421 13.39 -1.37 -1.45
C PHE A 421 13.71 -1.92 -0.06
N MET A 422 14.72 -2.78 0.05
CA MET A 422 15.08 -3.41 1.32
C MET A 422 15.61 -2.42 2.34
N TYR A 423 16.31 -1.37 1.91
CA TYR A 423 16.80 -0.32 2.80
C TYR A 423 15.67 0.56 3.36
N LEU A 424 14.62 0.84 2.59
CA LEU A 424 13.49 1.68 3.04
C LEU A 424 12.34 0.90 3.70
N ALA A 425 12.19 -0.38 3.38
CA ALA A 425 11.10 -1.21 3.90
C ALA A 425 11.55 -2.09 5.08
N HIS A 426 12.81 -2.51 5.11
CA HIS A 426 13.32 -3.53 6.03
C HIS A 426 14.77 -3.23 6.45
N TYR A 427 15.05 -2.01 6.92
CA TYR A 427 16.42 -1.54 7.23
C TYR A 427 17.20 -2.48 8.17
N ASP A 428 16.52 -3.00 9.21
CA ASP A 428 17.13 -3.95 10.16
C ASP A 428 17.58 -5.26 9.49
N LEU A 429 16.90 -5.68 8.42
CA LEU A 429 17.24 -6.91 7.68
C LEU A 429 18.50 -6.73 6.81
N VAL A 430 18.80 -5.49 6.38
CA VAL A 430 19.99 -5.22 5.55
C VAL A 430 21.20 -4.77 6.36
N THR A 431 21.04 -4.35 7.62
CA THR A 431 22.13 -3.84 8.46
C THR A 431 22.67 -4.88 9.45
N THR A 432 21.92 -5.95 9.73
CA THR A 432 22.33 -7.00 10.69
C THR A 432 22.75 -8.28 9.98
N ALA A 433 23.74 -9.00 10.55
CA ALA A 433 24.17 -10.30 10.02
C ALA A 433 23.05 -11.36 10.06
N GLN A 434 22.25 -11.35 11.13
CA GLN A 434 21.08 -12.22 11.26
C GLN A 434 20.03 -11.88 10.20
N GLY A 435 19.73 -10.60 10.00
CA GLY A 435 18.82 -10.12 8.97
C GLY A 435 19.24 -10.57 7.57
N ARG A 436 20.52 -10.33 7.22
CA ARG A 436 21.07 -10.77 5.93
C ARG A 436 21.07 -12.29 5.77
N GLY A 437 21.33 -13.04 6.83
CA GLY A 437 21.21 -14.50 6.84
C GLY A 437 19.78 -14.96 6.57
N PHE A 438 18.78 -14.29 7.16
CA PHE A 438 17.37 -14.55 6.86
C PHE A 438 17.01 -14.22 5.41
N LEU A 439 17.40 -13.05 4.89
CA LEU A 439 17.17 -12.67 3.50
C LEU A 439 17.75 -13.70 2.52
N ALA A 440 18.99 -14.15 2.76
CA ALA A 440 19.62 -15.18 1.97
C ALA A 440 18.85 -16.52 2.03
N SER A 441 18.32 -16.89 3.20
CA SER A 441 17.56 -18.13 3.38
C SER A 441 16.25 -18.17 2.59
N VAL A 442 15.68 -17.01 2.25
CA VAL A 442 14.47 -16.88 1.43
C VAL A 442 14.76 -16.37 0.01
N GLY A 443 16.04 -16.35 -0.39
CA GLY A 443 16.45 -15.98 -1.75
C GLY A 443 16.24 -14.51 -2.11
N LEU A 444 16.27 -13.60 -1.14
CA LEU A 444 16.11 -12.16 -1.36
C LEU A 444 17.46 -11.44 -1.27
N ASP A 445 17.81 -10.71 -2.33
CA ASP A 445 19.03 -9.89 -2.34
C ASP A 445 18.81 -8.60 -1.51
N PRO A 446 19.66 -8.31 -0.50
CA PRO A 446 19.56 -7.08 0.28
C PRO A 446 19.78 -5.81 -0.55
N GLU A 447 20.39 -5.91 -1.72
CA GLU A 447 20.72 -4.81 -2.63
C GLU A 447 19.74 -4.73 -3.82
N LEU A 448 18.53 -5.28 -3.65
CA LEU A 448 17.48 -5.19 -4.63
C LEU A 448 17.00 -3.75 -4.85
N ILE A 449 16.99 -3.33 -6.12
CA ILE A 449 16.49 -2.02 -6.54
C ILE A 449 15.16 -2.19 -7.22
N ARG A 450 14.14 -1.46 -6.76
CA ARG A 450 12.81 -1.42 -7.37
C ARG A 450 12.64 -0.14 -8.18
N ILE A 451 12.16 -0.30 -9.40
CA ILE A 451 11.89 0.75 -10.39
C ILE A 451 10.40 0.73 -10.67
N SER A 452 9.73 1.87 -10.48
CA SER A 452 8.40 2.12 -11.03
C SER A 452 8.57 2.94 -12.29
N VAL A 453 8.38 2.33 -13.45
CA VAL A 453 8.57 2.99 -14.74
C VAL A 453 7.38 3.91 -15.02
N GLY A 454 7.67 5.17 -15.35
CA GLY A 454 6.67 6.18 -15.66
C GLY A 454 6.28 6.21 -17.14
N ALA A 455 5.54 7.25 -17.51
CA ALA A 455 5.04 7.51 -18.85
C ALA A 455 5.84 8.58 -19.60
N GLU A 456 7.08 8.87 -19.14
CA GLU A 456 7.97 9.78 -19.86
C GLU A 456 8.34 9.23 -21.24
N ASP A 457 8.95 10.09 -22.07
CA ASP A 457 9.58 9.63 -23.30
C ASP A 457 10.61 8.54 -23.00
N TYR A 458 10.45 7.39 -23.65
CA TYR A 458 11.25 6.23 -23.34
C TYR A 458 12.74 6.45 -23.59
N ALA A 459 13.13 7.22 -24.61
CA ALA A 459 14.54 7.46 -24.88
C ALA A 459 15.21 8.24 -23.73
N ALA A 460 14.46 9.14 -23.08
CA ALA A 460 14.92 9.82 -21.87
C ALA A 460 15.08 8.85 -20.68
N ILE A 461 14.14 7.91 -20.51
CA ILE A 461 14.24 6.85 -19.48
C ILE A 461 15.48 5.98 -19.74
N GLU A 462 15.61 5.41 -20.94
CA GLU A 462 16.74 4.52 -21.26
C GLU A 462 18.09 5.22 -21.09
N ALA A 463 18.21 6.49 -21.52
CA ALA A 463 19.45 7.25 -21.43
C ALA A 463 19.95 7.41 -19.98
N VAL A 464 19.08 7.75 -19.02
CA VAL A 464 19.49 7.92 -17.62
C VAL A 464 19.85 6.59 -16.94
N PHE A 465 19.22 5.48 -17.36
CA PHE A 465 19.59 4.15 -16.89
C PHE A 465 20.91 3.68 -17.49
N ALA A 466 21.13 3.88 -18.79
CA ALA A 466 22.38 3.54 -19.46
C ALA A 466 23.58 4.25 -18.82
N GLU A 467 23.50 5.58 -18.64
CA GLU A 467 24.55 6.37 -17.99
C GLU A 467 24.89 5.81 -16.60
N ALA A 468 23.88 5.59 -15.75
CA ALA A 468 24.10 5.13 -14.39
C ALA A 468 24.65 3.68 -14.32
N LEU A 469 24.21 2.79 -15.22
CA LEU A 469 24.69 1.41 -15.25
C LEU A 469 26.13 1.31 -15.79
N ASP A 470 26.52 2.15 -16.74
CA ASP A 470 27.90 2.24 -17.22
C ASP A 470 28.85 2.68 -16.09
N PHE A 471 28.46 3.68 -15.30
CA PHE A 471 29.22 4.11 -14.12
C PHE A 471 29.32 3.05 -13.02
N CYS A 472 28.33 2.16 -12.92
CA CYS A 472 28.31 1.08 -11.93
C CYS A 472 29.40 0.03 -12.18
N LEU A 473 29.84 -0.13 -13.44
CA LEU A 473 30.91 -1.05 -13.85
C LEU A 473 32.32 -0.48 -13.66
N LEU A 474 32.44 0.83 -13.39
CA LEU A 474 33.70 1.56 -13.15
C LEU A 474 34.01 1.63 -11.64
#